data_AF-A0A7Y2N1K4-F1
#
_entry.id   AF-A0A7Y2N1K4-F1
#
_cell.length_a   1.000
_cell.length_b   1.000
_cell.length_c   1.000
_cell.angle_alpha   90.00
_cell.angle_beta   90.00
_cell.angle_gamma   90.00
#
_symmetry.space_group_name_H-M   'P 1'
#
loop_
_entity.id
_entity.type
_entity.pdbx_description
1 polymer ?
#
loop_
_entity_poly.entity_id
_entity_poly.type
_entity_poly.pdbx_seq_one_letter_code
_entity_poly.pdbx_strand_id
1 'polypeptide(L)'
;MTGFGVVFSGTVMVEGVPRPVAAPAADAVILPGVYTGTASCAECHRDEPEDVRGQTIGDENRIWSQSDPHSHGYKTLENDASKAIAEKMQIATPTESDRCLSCHAPTVPANMLHPEHFETGKAWKTREGIGCEMCHGPAGDWLEPHADENWTPTERKNRGAAGLLSEYKLIDTTHLPTRAEKCVSCHLKIDPEMVKAGHPPLEFELFAYSAYLWDEDYEMHWDEAAGDAALWAAGQAAAAKAATAQVQAWKNAGADATTAESLAAIYEKGKPIASKVTQQSFAPAACATAARELAAVGKTATNGLEMNIVGYGVSALGATALAGNEEAVDAFNDVAYELEEMVAEFDEQRAKRDELLEKMVAKFNEQRAKMVELLEKMATMAAGSAP
;
A
#
# COMPACT_ATOMS: atom_id res chain seq x y z
N MET A 1 18.79 -67.60 10.16
CA MET A 1 18.26 -66.29 10.60
C MET A 1 19.45 -65.46 11.04
N THR A 2 19.46 -64.17 10.69
CA THR A 2 20.61 -63.22 10.64
C THR A 2 21.54 -63.45 9.44
N GLY A 3 21.98 -62.46 8.68
CA GLY A 3 21.80 -61.00 8.68
C GLY A 3 22.82 -60.37 7.70
N PHE A 4 22.57 -59.12 7.28
CA PHE A 4 23.49 -58.14 6.65
C PHE A 4 24.09 -58.52 5.29
N GLY A 5 24.23 -57.66 4.28
CA GLY A 5 24.10 -56.21 4.14
C GLY A 5 24.98 -55.84 2.94
N VAL A 6 24.45 -55.13 1.93
CA VAL A 6 25.27 -54.58 0.84
C VAL A 6 25.06 -53.09 0.81
N VAL A 7 26.13 -52.38 1.17
CA VAL A 7 26.26 -50.93 1.09
C VAL A 7 26.68 -50.60 -0.33
N PHE A 8 25.94 -49.74 -1.02
CA PHE A 8 26.48 -48.91 -2.09
C PHE A 8 26.29 -47.45 -1.70
N SER A 9 27.39 -46.82 -1.30
CA SER A 9 27.55 -45.38 -1.22
C SER A 9 27.67 -44.83 -2.63
N GLY A 10 26.85 -43.82 -2.94
CA GLY A 10 26.87 -43.10 -4.21
C GLY A 10 26.10 -41.80 -4.07
N THR A 11 26.64 -40.87 -3.28
CA THR A 11 26.14 -39.49 -3.19
C THR A 11 26.53 -38.75 -4.48
N VAL A 12 25.55 -38.49 -5.34
CA VAL A 12 25.69 -37.46 -6.39
C VAL A 12 25.41 -36.12 -5.71
N MET A 13 26.46 -35.32 -5.52
CA MET A 13 26.32 -33.92 -5.12
C MET A 13 25.82 -33.14 -6.33
N VAL A 14 24.56 -32.70 -6.28
CA VAL A 14 24.04 -31.70 -7.21
C VAL A 14 24.53 -30.36 -6.71
N GLU A 15 25.41 -29.74 -7.50
CA GLU A 15 25.92 -28.39 -7.26
C GLU A 15 24.75 -27.40 -7.12
N GLY A 16 24.83 -26.56 -6.09
CA GLY A 16 23.77 -25.67 -5.67
C GLY A 16 23.43 -24.63 -6.74
N VAL A 17 22.16 -24.63 -7.15
CA VAL A 17 21.53 -23.45 -7.75
C VAL A 17 21.70 -22.30 -6.75
N PRO A 18 22.28 -21.15 -7.14
CA PRO A 18 22.37 -20.00 -6.25
C PRO A 18 20.96 -19.63 -5.80
N ARG A 19 20.70 -19.71 -4.49
CA ARG A 19 19.49 -19.13 -3.90
C ARG A 19 19.51 -17.64 -4.26
N PRO A 20 18.44 -17.07 -4.84
CA PRO A 20 18.37 -15.63 -5.04
C PRO A 20 18.69 -14.97 -3.71
N VAL A 21 19.67 -14.07 -3.71
CA VAL A 21 19.97 -13.23 -2.55
C VAL A 21 18.68 -12.48 -2.28
N ALA A 22 18.03 -12.75 -1.14
CA ALA A 22 16.83 -12.05 -0.73
C ALA A 22 17.13 -10.54 -0.78
N ALA A 23 16.43 -9.81 -1.65
CA ALA A 23 16.35 -8.37 -1.51
C ALA A 23 15.84 -8.08 -0.08
N PRO A 24 16.42 -7.10 0.63
CA PRO A 24 15.94 -6.76 1.96
C PRO A 24 14.45 -6.44 1.85
N ALA A 25 13.63 -7.17 2.62
CA ALA A 25 12.24 -6.80 2.87
C ALA A 25 12.20 -5.33 3.27
N ALA A 26 11.22 -4.58 2.78
CA ALA A 26 11.09 -3.14 2.98
C ALA A 26 11.51 -2.73 4.40
N ASP A 27 12.61 -1.98 4.51
CA ASP A 27 13.16 -1.53 5.78
C ASP A 27 12.07 -0.81 6.61
N ALA A 28 11.82 -1.37 7.81
CA ALA A 28 11.12 -0.80 8.97
C ALA A 28 9.61 -0.46 8.84
N VAL A 29 8.76 -1.48 8.63
CA VAL A 29 7.32 -1.38 9.00
C VAL A 29 7.14 -1.41 10.52
N ILE A 30 8.02 -2.13 11.23
CA ILE A 30 8.02 -2.31 12.69
C ILE A 30 9.00 -1.32 13.33
N LEU A 31 8.51 -0.50 14.25
CA LEU A 31 9.35 0.39 15.06
C LEU A 31 9.90 -0.39 16.27
N PRO A 32 11.13 -0.09 16.73
CA PRO A 32 11.60 -0.62 18.00
C PRO A 32 10.75 -0.05 19.15
N GLY A 33 10.21 -0.93 19.98
CA GLY A 33 9.40 -0.58 21.14
C GLY A 33 8.68 -1.80 21.71
N VAL A 34 7.82 -1.56 22.69
CA VAL A 34 6.99 -2.62 23.30
C VAL A 34 5.57 -2.52 22.72
N TYR A 35 5.14 -3.57 22.03
CA TYR A 35 3.82 -3.70 21.43
C TYR A 35 2.84 -4.36 22.41
N THR A 36 1.69 -3.75 22.63
CA THR A 36 0.68 -4.21 23.59
C THR A 36 -0.45 -4.99 22.95
N GLY A 37 -0.64 -4.90 21.63
CA GLY A 37 -1.71 -5.51 20.85
C GLY A 37 -2.99 -4.69 20.81
N THR A 38 -3.79 -4.86 19.75
CA THR A 38 -5.04 -4.11 19.53
C THR A 38 -6.05 -4.28 20.67
N ALA A 39 -6.00 -5.40 21.39
CA ALA A 39 -6.88 -5.66 22.52
C ALA A 39 -6.72 -4.63 23.66
N SER A 40 -5.54 -4.01 23.83
CA SER A 40 -5.36 -2.97 24.85
C SER A 40 -6.02 -1.66 24.45
N CYS A 41 -6.05 -1.32 23.17
CA CYS A 41 -6.76 -0.15 22.65
C CYS A 41 -8.28 -0.30 22.82
N ALA A 42 -8.78 -1.53 22.64
CA ALA A 42 -10.20 -1.88 22.78
C ALA A 42 -10.73 -1.73 24.23
N GLU A 43 -9.87 -1.53 25.23
CA GLU A 43 -10.32 -1.26 26.60
C GLU A 43 -10.91 0.16 26.74
N CYS A 44 -10.59 1.08 25.82
CA CYS A 44 -11.12 2.45 25.78
C CYS A 44 -11.82 2.82 24.46
N HIS A 45 -11.42 2.20 23.34
CA HIS A 45 -11.86 2.58 21.98
C HIS A 45 -12.88 1.62 21.35
N ARG A 46 -13.70 0.94 22.16
CA ARG A 46 -14.63 -0.11 21.68
C ARG A 46 -16.12 0.26 21.76
N ASP A 47 -16.48 1.20 22.62
CA ASP A 47 -17.87 1.44 23.01
C ASP A 47 -18.47 2.63 22.23
N GLU A 48 -19.58 3.22 22.71
CA GLU A 48 -20.23 4.35 22.05
C GLU A 48 -19.28 5.56 22.04
N PRO A 49 -19.14 6.24 20.89
CA PRO A 49 -18.23 7.36 20.81
C PRO A 49 -18.74 8.56 21.62
N GLU A 50 -17.81 9.33 22.14
CA GLU A 50 -18.07 10.57 22.86
C GLU A 50 -17.49 11.76 22.10
N ASP A 51 -18.17 12.91 22.14
CA ASP A 51 -17.61 14.16 21.65
C ASP A 51 -16.61 14.70 22.68
N VAL A 52 -15.33 14.57 22.34
CA VAL A 52 -14.21 15.13 23.09
C VAL A 52 -13.60 16.27 22.28
N ARG A 53 -14.13 17.47 22.52
CA ARG A 53 -13.62 18.76 21.97
C ARG A 53 -13.78 18.86 20.45
N GLY A 54 -14.92 18.42 19.94
CA GLY A 54 -15.23 18.41 18.51
C GLY A 54 -14.62 17.24 17.76
N GLN A 55 -14.17 16.21 18.48
CA GLN A 55 -13.74 14.92 17.93
C GLN A 55 -14.60 13.81 18.56
N THR A 56 -15.22 13.00 17.74
CA THR A 56 -15.99 11.82 18.08
C THR A 56 -15.01 10.66 18.22
N ILE A 57 -14.69 10.31 19.48
CA ILE A 57 -13.69 9.29 19.81
C ILE A 57 -14.33 8.19 20.65
N GLY A 58 -13.81 6.96 20.60
CA GLY A 58 -14.20 5.87 21.49
C GLY A 58 -14.75 4.62 20.81
N ASP A 59 -15.00 4.64 19.51
CA ASP A 59 -15.49 3.49 18.73
C ASP A 59 -14.51 3.02 17.65
N GLU A 60 -13.28 3.51 17.66
CA GLU A 60 -12.29 3.30 16.60
C GLU A 60 -11.95 1.81 16.44
N ASN A 61 -11.85 1.07 17.54
CA ASN A 61 -11.62 -0.37 17.53
C ASN A 61 -12.81 -1.15 16.97
N ARG A 62 -14.04 -0.70 17.29
CA ARG A 62 -15.27 -1.30 16.77
C ARG A 62 -15.30 -1.18 15.25
N ILE A 63 -15.07 0.03 14.74
CA ILE A 63 -15.04 0.31 13.30
C ILE A 63 -13.91 -0.49 12.64
N TRP A 64 -12.67 -0.39 13.17
CA TRP A 64 -11.51 -1.12 12.65
C TRP A 64 -11.76 -2.63 12.52
N SER A 65 -12.31 -3.25 13.57
CA SER A 65 -12.52 -4.70 13.60
C SER A 65 -13.66 -5.18 12.69
N GLN A 66 -14.59 -4.29 12.29
CA GLN A 66 -15.79 -4.65 11.54
C GLN A 66 -15.70 -4.30 10.05
N SER A 67 -15.22 -3.11 9.72
CA SER A 67 -15.27 -2.57 8.36
C SER A 67 -13.88 -2.30 7.76
N ASP A 68 -12.86 -2.05 8.57
CA ASP A 68 -11.57 -1.60 8.03
C ASP A 68 -10.83 -2.72 7.25
N PRO A 69 -10.38 -2.47 6.00
CA PRO A 69 -9.59 -3.44 5.22
C PRO A 69 -8.28 -3.86 5.90
N HIS A 70 -7.72 -3.01 6.75
CA HIS A 70 -6.49 -3.27 7.49
C HIS A 70 -6.65 -4.46 8.45
N SER A 71 -7.79 -4.61 9.13
CA SER A 71 -8.05 -5.77 10.01
C SER A 71 -8.19 -7.08 9.20
N HIS A 72 -8.49 -6.98 7.91
CA HIS A 72 -8.61 -8.11 6.99
C HIS A 72 -7.29 -8.50 6.29
N GLY A 73 -6.21 -7.75 6.52
CA GLY A 73 -4.94 -7.94 5.80
C GLY A 73 -4.42 -9.38 5.83
N TYR A 74 -4.43 -10.04 7.00
CA TYR A 74 -4.05 -11.46 7.13
C TYR A 74 -4.95 -12.39 6.32
N LYS A 75 -6.27 -12.18 6.40
CA LYS A 75 -7.27 -13.00 5.72
C LYS A 75 -7.15 -12.90 4.21
N THR A 76 -6.74 -11.75 3.68
CA THR A 76 -6.46 -11.59 2.24
C THR A 76 -5.43 -12.61 1.75
N LEU A 77 -4.41 -12.94 2.56
CA LEU A 77 -3.38 -13.93 2.20
C LEU A 77 -3.91 -15.37 2.12
N GLU A 78 -5.11 -15.65 2.64
CA GLU A 78 -5.75 -16.98 2.60
C GLU A 78 -6.54 -17.23 1.30
N ASN A 79 -6.73 -16.21 0.45
CA ASN A 79 -7.49 -16.33 -0.79
C ASN A 79 -6.66 -16.96 -1.93
N ASP A 80 -7.33 -17.38 -3.01
CA ASP A 80 -6.68 -18.10 -4.11
C ASP A 80 -5.80 -17.20 -4.98
N ALA A 81 -6.10 -15.90 -5.06
CA ALA A 81 -5.27 -14.94 -5.78
C ALA A 81 -3.90 -14.77 -5.09
N SER A 82 -3.88 -14.61 -3.77
CA SER A 82 -2.66 -14.54 -2.96
C SER A 82 -1.85 -15.83 -3.02
N LYS A 83 -2.51 -17.01 -2.98
CA LYS A 83 -1.83 -18.30 -3.19
C LYS A 83 -1.19 -18.41 -4.57
N ALA A 84 -1.87 -17.97 -5.62
CA ALA A 84 -1.34 -18.01 -6.99
C ALA A 84 -0.12 -17.08 -7.16
N ILE A 85 -0.12 -15.91 -6.51
CA ILE A 85 1.05 -15.02 -6.46
C ILE A 85 2.21 -15.71 -5.72
N ALA A 86 1.93 -16.28 -4.54
CA ALA A 86 2.93 -17.00 -3.76
C ALA A 86 3.54 -18.20 -4.50
N GLU A 87 2.74 -18.97 -5.24
CA GLU A 87 3.21 -20.09 -6.06
C GLU A 87 4.24 -19.62 -7.10
N LYS A 88 3.95 -18.52 -7.83
CA LYS A 88 4.89 -17.93 -8.80
C LYS A 88 6.18 -17.42 -8.14
N MET A 89 6.09 -16.99 -6.89
CA MET A 89 7.23 -16.56 -6.06
C MET A 89 7.92 -17.70 -5.33
N GLN A 90 7.47 -18.95 -5.50
CA GLN A 90 7.98 -20.13 -4.79
C GLN A 90 7.86 -20.02 -3.26
N ILE A 91 6.82 -19.32 -2.79
CA ILE A 91 6.44 -19.20 -1.38
C ILE A 91 5.41 -20.27 -1.09
N ALA A 92 5.71 -21.19 -0.15
CA ALA A 92 4.84 -22.31 0.18
C ALA A 92 3.54 -21.86 0.85
N THR A 93 3.64 -20.96 1.85
CA THR A 93 2.51 -20.48 2.63
C THR A 93 2.56 -18.95 2.72
N PRO A 94 1.65 -18.21 2.03
CA PRO A 94 1.65 -16.74 2.07
C PRO A 94 1.52 -16.20 3.49
N THR A 95 0.69 -16.82 4.33
CA THR A 95 0.42 -16.41 5.72
C THR A 95 1.56 -16.70 6.70
N GLU A 96 2.65 -17.33 6.24
CA GLU A 96 3.87 -17.59 7.03
C GLU A 96 5.10 -16.88 6.42
N SER A 97 4.92 -16.17 5.31
CA SER A 97 6.00 -15.52 4.58
C SER A 97 6.18 -14.08 5.04
N ASP A 98 7.35 -13.75 5.59
CA ASP A 98 7.69 -12.37 5.97
C ASP A 98 7.55 -11.39 4.79
N ARG A 99 7.76 -11.86 3.55
CA ARG A 99 7.57 -11.06 2.34
C ARG A 99 6.10 -10.61 2.17
N CYS A 100 5.14 -11.48 2.50
CA CYS A 100 3.72 -11.15 2.40
C CYS A 100 3.21 -10.45 3.67
N LEU A 101 3.65 -10.94 4.83
CA LEU A 101 3.25 -10.44 6.13
C LEU A 101 3.72 -9.01 6.37
N SER A 102 4.82 -8.55 5.78
CA SER A 102 5.33 -7.19 5.97
C SER A 102 4.31 -6.08 5.68
N CYS A 103 3.34 -6.30 4.78
CA CYS A 103 2.29 -5.32 4.46
C CYS A 103 0.88 -5.77 4.85
N HIS A 104 0.65 -7.07 4.99
CA HIS A 104 -0.69 -7.61 5.26
C HIS A 104 -0.95 -7.92 6.74
N ALA A 105 0.10 -8.25 7.49
CA ALA A 105 0.02 -8.66 8.88
C ALA A 105 1.42 -8.69 9.51
N PRO A 106 2.05 -7.53 9.78
CA PRO A 106 3.44 -7.47 10.18
C PRO A 106 3.71 -8.30 11.43
N THR A 107 4.72 -9.16 11.36
CA THR A 107 5.13 -9.96 12.52
C THR A 107 5.96 -9.10 13.46
N VAL A 108 5.46 -8.92 14.69
CA VAL A 108 6.23 -8.30 15.77
C VAL A 108 7.08 -9.37 16.46
N PRO A 109 8.40 -9.18 16.58
CA PRO A 109 9.27 -10.12 17.29
C PRO A 109 8.83 -10.34 18.75
N ALA A 110 8.92 -11.58 19.24
CA ALA A 110 8.46 -11.93 20.59
C ALA A 110 9.09 -11.10 21.72
N ASN A 111 10.34 -10.66 21.55
CA ASN A 111 11.04 -9.79 22.50
C ASN A 111 10.57 -8.32 22.50
N MET A 112 9.70 -7.95 21.56
CA MET A 112 9.05 -6.64 21.49
C MET A 112 7.60 -6.69 21.95
N LEU A 113 7.07 -7.85 22.38
CA LEU A 113 5.71 -7.97 22.89
C LEU A 113 5.67 -7.64 24.39
N HIS A 114 4.63 -6.93 24.81
CA HIS A 114 4.40 -6.65 26.23
C HIS A 114 4.26 -7.97 27.00
N PRO A 115 5.11 -8.26 28.00
CA PRO A 115 5.18 -9.59 28.63
C PRO A 115 3.86 -10.05 29.23
N GLU A 116 3.19 -9.19 29.99
CA GLU A 116 1.90 -9.53 30.62
C GLU A 116 0.80 -9.76 29.58
N HIS A 117 0.75 -8.94 28.52
CA HIS A 117 -0.24 -9.12 27.47
C HIS A 117 0.04 -10.39 26.68
N PHE A 118 1.32 -10.77 26.52
CA PHE A 118 1.71 -12.01 25.87
C PHE A 118 1.23 -13.21 26.70
N GLU A 119 1.49 -13.22 28.01
CA GLU A 119 1.06 -14.28 28.92
C GLU A 119 -0.47 -14.41 29.04
N THR A 120 -1.18 -13.28 29.01
CA THR A 120 -2.65 -13.23 29.08
C THR A 120 -3.34 -13.43 27.72
N GLY A 121 -2.58 -13.60 26.64
CA GLY A 121 -3.09 -13.76 25.28
C GLY A 121 -3.74 -12.50 24.68
N LYS A 122 -3.46 -11.32 25.25
CA LYS A 122 -3.89 -9.99 24.79
C LYS A 122 -2.89 -9.29 23.88
N ALA A 123 -1.64 -9.78 23.80
CA ALA A 123 -0.60 -9.17 22.97
C ALA A 123 -0.95 -9.19 21.47
N TRP A 124 -0.15 -8.46 20.69
CA TRP A 124 -0.17 -8.44 19.23
C TRP A 124 -0.29 -9.85 18.64
N LYS A 125 -1.19 -10.00 17.67
CA LYS A 125 -1.39 -11.26 16.94
C LYS A 125 -1.34 -10.97 15.46
N THR A 126 -0.44 -11.63 14.73
CA THR A 126 -0.37 -11.57 13.27
C THR A 126 -1.74 -11.79 12.59
N ARG A 127 -2.61 -12.64 13.16
CA ARG A 127 -3.94 -12.90 12.61
C ARG A 127 -4.92 -11.71 12.67
N GLU A 128 -4.60 -10.67 13.44
CA GLU A 128 -5.40 -9.43 13.51
C GLU A 128 -5.16 -8.50 12.30
N GLY A 129 -4.22 -8.85 11.41
CA GLY A 129 -3.89 -8.03 10.25
C GLY A 129 -3.03 -6.83 10.62
N ILE A 130 -3.42 -5.66 10.12
CA ILE A 130 -2.81 -4.37 10.43
C ILE A 130 -3.59 -3.76 11.60
N GLY A 131 -3.12 -4.00 12.82
CA GLY A 131 -3.66 -3.43 14.06
C GLY A 131 -3.22 -1.98 14.34
N CYS A 132 -3.79 -1.39 15.40
CA CYS A 132 -3.64 0.03 15.74
C CYS A 132 -2.17 0.49 15.81
N GLU A 133 -1.30 -0.32 16.42
CA GLU A 133 0.12 -0.01 16.64
C GLU A 133 0.95 -0.01 15.35
N MET A 134 0.42 -0.49 14.22
CA MET A 134 1.09 -0.34 12.93
C MET A 134 0.96 1.08 12.38
N CYS A 135 -0.13 1.78 12.70
CA CYS A 135 -0.34 3.17 12.32
C CYS A 135 0.15 4.14 13.40
N HIS A 136 -0.12 3.83 14.67
CA HIS A 136 0.19 4.69 15.82
C HIS A 136 1.52 4.38 16.51
N GLY A 137 2.20 3.31 16.13
CA GLY A 137 3.45 2.87 16.77
C GLY A 137 3.24 2.02 18.03
N PRO A 138 4.31 1.43 18.58
CA PRO A 138 4.24 0.54 19.75
C PRO A 138 3.78 1.31 20.99
N ALA A 139 2.75 0.80 21.66
CA ALA A 139 2.03 1.53 22.70
C ALA A 139 2.65 1.43 24.10
N GLY A 140 3.66 0.59 24.32
CA GLY A 140 4.21 0.37 25.65
C GLY A 140 4.70 1.63 26.38
N ASP A 141 5.13 2.67 25.65
CA ASP A 141 5.59 3.93 26.25
C ASP A 141 4.50 5.02 26.31
N TRP A 142 3.36 4.84 25.64
CA TRP A 142 2.30 5.86 25.61
C TRP A 142 0.90 5.39 26.00
N LEU A 143 0.62 4.10 26.09
CA LEU A 143 -0.72 3.56 26.39
C LEU A 143 -1.27 4.10 27.72
N GLU A 144 -0.48 4.00 28.79
CA GLU A 144 -0.88 4.48 30.12
C GLU A 144 -1.05 6.01 30.17
N PRO A 145 -0.05 6.84 29.79
CA PRO A 145 -0.23 8.28 29.87
C PRO A 145 -1.25 8.82 28.86
N HIS A 146 -1.51 8.13 27.76
CA HIS A 146 -2.55 8.50 26.78
C HIS A 146 -3.96 8.50 27.38
N ALA A 147 -4.21 7.69 28.42
CA ALA A 147 -5.51 7.65 29.09
C ALA A 147 -5.83 8.94 29.86
N ASP A 148 -4.84 9.80 30.12
CA ASP A 148 -5.07 11.10 30.77
C ASP A 148 -5.69 12.11 29.78
N GLU A 149 -6.81 12.74 30.16
CA GLU A 149 -7.69 13.63 29.36
C GLU A 149 -6.98 14.76 28.58
N ASN A 150 -5.72 15.07 28.90
CA ASN A 150 -4.96 16.15 28.29
C ASN A 150 -3.56 15.76 27.83
N TRP A 151 -3.15 14.51 27.96
CA TRP A 151 -1.79 14.12 27.63
C TRP A 151 -1.50 14.32 26.14
N THR A 152 -2.32 13.75 25.25
CA THR A 152 -2.07 13.83 23.80
C THR A 152 -2.01 15.27 23.28
N PRO A 153 -2.97 16.17 23.57
CA PRO A 153 -2.88 17.57 23.11
C PRO A 153 -1.70 18.33 23.72
N THR A 154 -1.36 18.05 24.99
CA THR A 154 -0.23 18.70 25.68
C THR A 154 1.10 18.28 25.06
N GLU A 155 1.29 16.99 24.82
CA GLU A 155 2.52 16.49 24.22
C GLU A 155 2.66 16.92 22.76
N ARG A 156 1.58 16.89 21.97
CA ARG A 156 1.56 17.49 20.62
C ARG A 156 2.05 18.93 20.63
N LYS A 157 1.57 19.75 21.55
CA LYS A 157 2.00 21.15 21.70
C LYS A 157 3.45 21.30 22.13
N ASN A 158 3.91 20.47 23.08
CA ASN A 158 5.23 20.61 23.68
C ASN A 158 6.35 20.14 22.76
N ARG A 159 6.14 19.05 22.02
CA ARG A 159 7.22 18.37 21.27
C ARG A 159 6.90 18.07 19.81
N GLY A 160 5.65 18.25 19.38
CA GLY A 160 5.20 17.95 18.02
C GLY A 160 5.32 16.47 17.65
N ALA A 161 4.96 16.13 16.40
CA ALA A 161 4.96 14.75 15.92
C ALA A 161 6.35 14.08 16.00
N ALA A 162 7.42 14.81 15.69
CA ALA A 162 8.78 14.28 15.76
C ALA A 162 9.20 13.95 17.21
N GLY A 163 8.79 14.78 18.18
CA GLY A 163 9.07 14.54 19.59
C GLY A 163 8.23 13.40 20.18
N LEU A 164 6.98 13.25 19.75
CA LEU A 164 6.13 12.12 20.12
C LEU A 164 6.73 10.80 19.65
N LEU A 165 7.21 10.76 18.41
CA LEU A 165 7.88 9.59 17.84
C LEU A 165 9.20 9.29 18.57
N SER A 166 10.04 10.30 18.80
CA SER A 166 11.36 10.05 19.40
C SER A 166 11.26 9.60 20.86
N GLU A 167 10.38 10.23 21.65
CA GLU A 167 10.19 9.90 23.06
C GLU A 167 9.41 8.60 23.21
N TYR A 168 8.15 8.61 22.77
CA TYR A 168 7.19 7.58 23.11
C TYR A 168 7.01 6.53 22.02
N LYS A 169 7.66 6.69 20.85
CA LYS A 169 7.38 5.88 19.66
C LYS A 169 5.95 6.04 19.14
N LEU A 170 5.24 7.07 19.60
CA LEU A 170 3.91 7.43 19.11
C LEU A 170 4.03 8.12 17.75
N ILE A 171 3.46 7.47 16.73
CA ILE A 171 3.28 8.04 15.41
C ILE A 171 2.01 8.89 15.46
N ASP A 172 2.17 10.21 15.44
CA ASP A 172 1.05 11.13 15.42
C ASP A 172 0.45 11.24 14.00
N THR A 173 -0.60 10.47 13.75
CA THR A 173 -1.33 10.42 12.47
C THR A 173 -2.12 11.69 12.16
N THR A 174 -2.27 12.62 13.12
CA THR A 174 -2.89 13.94 12.86
C THR A 174 -1.93 14.90 12.16
N HIS A 175 -0.62 14.65 12.26
CA HIS A 175 0.40 15.38 11.51
C HIS A 175 0.52 14.80 10.10
N LEU A 176 -0.05 15.49 9.10
CA LEU A 176 -0.23 14.95 7.73
C LEU A 176 1.06 14.44 7.08
N PRO A 177 2.24 15.10 7.20
CA PRO A 177 3.48 14.52 6.70
C PRO A 177 3.84 13.18 7.34
N THR A 178 3.62 13.03 8.65
CA THR A 178 3.87 11.77 9.38
C THR A 178 2.89 10.69 8.93
N ARG A 179 1.60 11.02 8.81
CA ARG A 179 0.57 10.11 8.29
C ARG A 179 0.92 9.63 6.88
N ALA A 180 1.25 10.56 5.99
CA ALA A 180 1.65 10.27 4.61
C ALA A 180 2.85 9.31 4.56
N GLU A 181 3.91 9.60 5.32
CA GLU A 181 5.11 8.77 5.40
C GLU A 181 4.81 7.36 5.94
N LYS A 182 3.88 7.23 6.89
CA LYS A 182 3.42 5.92 7.38
C LYS A 182 2.65 5.15 6.30
N CYS A 183 1.69 5.78 5.60
CA CYS A 183 0.90 5.10 4.58
C CYS A 183 1.75 4.62 3.40
N VAL A 184 2.67 5.44 2.87
CA VAL A 184 3.54 5.04 1.74
C VAL A 184 4.51 3.91 2.08
N SER A 185 4.71 3.61 3.37
CA SER A 185 5.54 2.47 3.78
C SER A 185 4.96 1.12 3.34
N CYS A 186 3.65 1.04 3.15
CA CYS A 186 2.95 -0.16 2.66
C CYS A 186 2.22 0.05 1.32
N HIS A 187 1.69 1.24 1.04
CA HIS A 187 0.86 1.54 -0.14
C HIS A 187 1.63 2.05 -1.36
N LEU A 188 2.96 2.01 -1.33
CA LEU A 188 3.78 2.43 -2.47
C LEU A 188 5.05 1.60 -2.62
N LYS A 189 5.69 1.25 -1.49
CA LYS A 189 6.90 0.43 -1.45
C LYS A 189 6.57 -1.05 -1.69
N ILE A 190 6.99 -1.60 -2.82
CA ILE A 190 6.80 -3.02 -3.16
C ILE A 190 8.01 -3.64 -3.85
N ASP A 191 8.22 -4.93 -3.59
CA ASP A 191 9.25 -5.75 -4.22
C ASP A 191 8.91 -6.00 -5.71
N PRO A 192 9.86 -5.78 -6.66
CA PRO A 192 9.60 -5.99 -8.08
C PRO A 192 9.23 -7.44 -8.43
N GLU A 193 9.66 -8.43 -7.64
CA GLU A 193 9.26 -9.83 -7.85
C GLU A 193 7.78 -10.07 -7.51
N MET A 194 7.24 -9.36 -6.52
CA MET A 194 5.80 -9.43 -6.20
C MET A 194 4.98 -8.86 -7.35
N VAL A 195 5.39 -7.72 -7.88
CA VAL A 195 4.75 -7.09 -9.05
C VAL A 195 4.82 -8.04 -10.25
N LYS A 196 5.99 -8.64 -10.52
CA LYS A 196 6.17 -9.63 -11.59
C LYS A 196 5.32 -10.89 -11.39
N ALA A 197 5.09 -11.32 -10.15
CA ALA A 197 4.21 -12.43 -9.83
C ALA A 197 2.71 -12.11 -9.99
N GLY A 198 2.37 -10.84 -10.25
CA GLY A 198 1.00 -10.37 -10.47
C GLY A 198 0.34 -9.83 -9.21
N HIS A 199 1.12 -9.39 -8.23
CA HIS A 199 0.57 -8.54 -7.16
C HIS A 199 -0.06 -7.29 -7.80
N PRO A 200 -1.28 -6.89 -7.38
CA PRO A 200 -1.90 -5.65 -7.86
C PRO A 200 -0.94 -4.46 -7.70
N PRO A 201 -0.91 -3.52 -8.65
CA PRO A 201 -0.13 -2.31 -8.47
C PRO A 201 -0.59 -1.58 -7.21
N LEU A 202 0.36 -1.04 -6.46
CA LEU A 202 0.02 -0.22 -5.30
C LEU A 202 -0.32 1.19 -5.77
N GLU A 203 -1.51 1.64 -5.40
CA GLU A 203 -1.99 2.99 -5.63
C GLU A 203 -1.94 3.78 -4.33
N PHE A 204 -1.42 5.00 -4.35
CA PHE A 204 -1.41 5.84 -3.16
C PHE A 204 -1.78 7.29 -3.48
N GLU A 205 -2.85 7.76 -2.86
CA GLU A 205 -3.19 9.17 -2.79
C GLU A 205 -3.79 9.43 -1.40
N LEU A 206 -3.19 10.35 -0.62
CA LEU A 206 -3.52 10.48 0.80
C LEU A 206 -4.94 11.00 1.00
N PHE A 207 -5.39 11.95 0.19
CA PHE A 207 -6.76 12.46 0.28
C PHE A 207 -7.77 11.34 -0.03
N ALA A 208 -7.57 10.59 -1.11
CA ALA A 208 -8.48 9.50 -1.48
C ALA A 208 -8.58 8.40 -0.42
N TYR A 209 -7.46 8.08 0.24
CA TYR A 209 -7.41 7.11 1.34
C TYR A 209 -7.97 7.68 2.64
N SER A 210 -7.77 8.97 2.90
CA SER A 210 -8.29 9.66 4.09
C SER A 210 -9.77 10.00 4.02
N ALA A 211 -10.38 9.96 2.83
CA ALA A 211 -11.82 10.11 2.62
C ALA A 211 -12.50 8.82 2.14
N TYR A 212 -11.72 7.75 1.94
CA TYR A 212 -12.14 6.44 1.42
C TYR A 212 -13.13 6.55 0.25
N LEU A 213 -12.76 7.32 -0.78
CA LEU A 213 -13.63 7.74 -1.91
C LEU A 213 -14.21 6.60 -2.79
N TRP A 214 -13.94 5.36 -2.44
CA TRP A 214 -14.27 4.14 -3.17
C TRP A 214 -15.50 3.44 -2.60
N ASP A 215 -15.94 3.86 -1.40
CA ASP A 215 -17.08 3.31 -0.69
C ASP A 215 -17.72 4.43 0.16
N GLU A 216 -18.86 4.93 -0.29
CA GLU A 216 -19.59 6.02 0.37
C GLU A 216 -20.20 5.62 1.72
N ASP A 217 -20.35 4.31 1.96
CA ASP A 217 -20.88 3.75 3.20
C ASP A 217 -19.75 3.43 4.21
N TYR A 218 -18.49 3.69 3.86
CA TYR A 218 -17.36 3.38 4.73
C TYR A 218 -17.33 4.27 5.97
N GLU A 219 -17.51 3.64 7.12
CA GLU A 219 -17.35 4.29 8.42
C GLU A 219 -15.86 4.45 8.74
N MET A 220 -15.40 5.69 8.89
CA MET A 220 -14.03 6.01 9.26
C MET A 220 -13.83 5.93 10.76
N HIS A 221 -12.76 5.28 11.20
CA HIS A 221 -12.35 5.29 12.61
C HIS A 221 -11.51 6.53 12.99
N TRP A 222 -11.61 7.59 12.18
CA TRP A 222 -10.95 8.87 12.38
C TRP A 222 -11.86 10.00 11.90
N ASP A 223 -11.73 11.18 12.48
CA ASP A 223 -12.62 12.31 12.21
C ASP A 223 -11.92 13.68 12.10
N GLU A 224 -10.58 13.70 12.04
CA GLU A 224 -9.86 14.96 12.09
C GLU A 224 -10.03 15.78 10.80
N ALA A 225 -10.39 17.06 10.94
CA ALA A 225 -10.51 17.99 9.81
C ALA A 225 -9.13 18.42 9.27
N ALA A 226 -8.55 17.59 8.40
CA ALA A 226 -7.23 17.81 7.80
C ALA A 226 -7.24 18.77 6.58
N GLY A 227 -8.39 18.91 5.90
CA GLY A 227 -8.56 19.68 4.67
C GLY A 227 -7.99 18.98 3.43
N ASP A 228 -8.80 18.88 2.37
CA ASP A 228 -8.52 18.03 1.21
C ASP A 228 -7.21 18.39 0.49
N ALA A 229 -6.98 19.66 0.17
CA ALA A 229 -5.74 20.10 -0.48
C ALA A 229 -4.49 19.88 0.39
N ALA A 230 -4.63 19.92 1.72
CA ALA A 230 -3.51 19.68 2.63
C ALA A 230 -3.17 18.19 2.72
N LEU A 231 -4.19 17.32 2.74
CA LEU A 231 -4.03 15.87 2.60
C LEU A 231 -3.30 15.53 1.30
N TRP A 232 -3.79 16.03 0.16
CA TRP A 232 -3.14 15.81 -1.13
C TRP A 232 -1.68 16.29 -1.13
N ALA A 233 -1.41 17.53 -0.70
CA ALA A 233 -0.06 18.07 -0.73
C ALA A 233 0.93 17.29 0.15
N ALA A 234 0.50 16.86 1.35
CA ALA A 234 1.32 16.02 2.23
C ALA A 234 1.57 14.62 1.61
N GLY A 235 0.52 14.00 1.04
CA GLY A 235 0.61 12.74 0.31
C GLY A 235 1.57 12.82 -0.86
N GLN A 236 1.43 13.85 -1.69
CA GLN A 236 2.28 14.12 -2.86
C GLN A 236 3.76 14.20 -2.49
N ALA A 237 4.10 14.91 -1.40
CA ALA A 237 5.48 15.05 -0.96
C ALA A 237 6.08 13.73 -0.46
N ALA A 238 5.33 12.96 0.34
CA ALA A 238 5.77 11.66 0.84
C ALA A 238 5.89 10.62 -0.29
N ALA A 239 4.92 10.60 -1.21
CA ALA A 239 4.88 9.69 -2.33
C ALA A 239 6.03 9.96 -3.32
N ALA A 240 6.35 11.22 -3.64
CA ALA A 240 7.48 11.56 -4.50
C ALA A 240 8.82 11.05 -3.93
N LYS A 241 9.04 11.23 -2.62
CA LYS A 241 10.21 10.71 -1.90
C LYS A 241 10.26 9.18 -1.93
N ALA A 242 9.14 8.52 -1.64
CA ALA A 242 9.07 7.06 -1.59
C ALA A 242 9.17 6.40 -2.98
N ALA A 243 8.53 6.95 -4.01
CA ALA A 243 8.61 6.46 -5.38
C ALA A 243 10.03 6.60 -5.95
N THR A 244 10.71 7.72 -5.69
CA THR A 244 12.12 7.90 -6.07
C THR A 244 13.02 6.87 -5.39
N ALA A 245 12.81 6.63 -4.09
CA ALA A 245 13.54 5.60 -3.36
C ALA A 245 13.29 4.19 -3.92
N GLN A 246 12.04 3.89 -4.32
CA GLN A 246 11.68 2.62 -4.95
C GLN A 246 12.40 2.41 -6.29
N VAL A 247 12.45 3.43 -7.15
CA VAL A 247 13.21 3.36 -8.42
C VAL A 247 14.65 2.97 -8.14
N GLN A 248 15.29 3.61 -7.15
CA GLN A 248 16.67 3.29 -6.80
C GLN A 248 16.80 1.87 -6.25
N ALA A 249 15.87 1.42 -5.41
CA ALA A 249 15.87 0.07 -4.86
C ALA A 249 15.75 -1.00 -5.98
N TRP A 250 14.85 -0.81 -6.93
CA TRP A 250 14.65 -1.73 -8.05
C TRP A 250 15.88 -1.76 -8.98
N LYS A 251 16.46 -0.59 -9.30
CA LYS A 251 17.71 -0.51 -10.08
C LYS A 251 18.87 -1.22 -9.38
N ASN A 252 19.02 -1.02 -8.07
CA ASN A 252 20.06 -1.68 -7.28
C ASN A 252 19.88 -3.21 -7.26
N ALA A 253 18.64 -3.69 -7.31
CA ALA A 253 18.32 -5.11 -7.42
C ALA A 253 18.47 -5.66 -8.86
N GLY A 254 18.82 -4.84 -9.85
CA GLY A 254 18.91 -5.23 -11.25
C GLY A 254 17.56 -5.55 -11.91
N ALA A 255 16.46 -5.08 -11.31
CA ALA A 255 15.11 -5.26 -11.84
C ALA A 255 14.75 -4.21 -12.90
N ASP A 256 13.78 -4.53 -13.76
CA ASP A 256 13.17 -3.54 -14.65
C ASP A 256 12.43 -2.49 -13.83
N ALA A 257 12.91 -1.25 -13.89
CA ALA A 257 12.38 -0.12 -13.13
C ALA A 257 11.39 0.74 -13.93
N THR A 258 11.05 0.38 -15.16
CA THR A 258 10.27 1.25 -16.07
C THR A 258 8.95 1.71 -15.45
N THR A 259 8.20 0.82 -14.82
CA THR A 259 6.91 1.16 -14.19
C THR A 259 7.10 2.03 -12.95
N ALA A 260 8.10 1.74 -12.12
CA ALA A 260 8.44 2.56 -10.96
C ALA A 260 8.94 3.96 -11.36
N GLU A 261 9.69 4.07 -12.46
CA GLU A 261 10.19 5.34 -13.01
C GLU A 261 9.04 6.21 -13.52
N SER A 262 8.10 5.60 -14.25
CA SER A 262 6.91 6.29 -14.74
C SER A 262 6.06 6.85 -13.59
N LEU A 263 5.79 6.02 -12.57
CA LEU A 263 5.06 6.42 -11.37
C LEU A 263 5.79 7.53 -10.59
N ALA A 264 7.11 7.39 -10.38
CA ALA A 264 7.92 8.41 -9.71
C ALA A 264 7.92 9.74 -10.47
N ALA A 265 7.90 9.71 -11.81
CA ALA A 265 7.83 10.92 -12.62
C ALA A 265 6.51 11.68 -12.45
N ILE A 266 5.39 10.97 -12.28
CA ILE A 266 4.10 11.61 -11.95
C ILE A 266 4.19 12.30 -10.59
N TYR A 267 4.69 11.61 -9.56
CA TYR A 267 4.79 12.23 -8.25
C TYR A 267 5.77 13.41 -8.19
N GLU A 268 6.92 13.33 -8.86
CA GLU A 268 7.89 14.44 -8.91
C GLU A 268 7.37 15.65 -9.68
N LYS A 269 6.51 15.48 -10.70
CA LYS A 269 5.84 16.60 -11.39
C LYS A 269 4.82 17.31 -10.51
N GLY A 270 4.09 16.60 -9.65
CA GLY A 270 3.12 17.19 -8.71
C GLY A 270 3.75 17.89 -7.50
N LYS A 271 4.97 17.48 -7.12
CA LYS A 271 5.70 18.04 -5.96
C LYS A 271 5.89 19.57 -5.95
N PRO A 272 6.31 20.24 -7.05
CA PRO A 272 6.37 21.70 -7.06
C PRO A 272 4.99 22.36 -6.92
N ILE A 273 3.94 21.75 -7.45
CA ILE A 273 2.55 22.22 -7.32
C ILE A 273 2.11 22.13 -5.85
N ALA A 274 2.34 20.99 -5.20
CA ALA A 274 2.10 20.79 -3.78
C ALA A 274 2.84 21.82 -2.93
N SER A 275 4.15 22.01 -3.16
CA SER A 275 4.95 23.02 -2.45
C SER A 275 4.38 24.43 -2.61
N LYS A 276 3.94 24.81 -3.81
CA LYS A 276 3.38 26.14 -4.10
C LYS A 276 2.07 26.35 -3.37
N VAL A 277 1.13 25.40 -3.43
CA VAL A 277 -0.18 25.54 -2.77
C VAL A 277 -0.05 25.56 -1.24
N THR A 278 0.89 24.78 -0.68
CA THR A 278 1.20 24.82 0.77
C THR A 278 1.76 26.18 1.19
N GLN A 279 2.67 26.78 0.41
CA GLN A 279 3.20 28.13 0.68
C GLN A 279 2.12 29.22 0.61
N GLN A 280 1.06 28.97 -0.14
CA GLN A 280 -0.10 29.86 -0.28
C GLN A 280 -1.22 29.51 0.72
N SER A 281 -0.92 28.70 1.73
CA SER A 281 -1.86 28.27 2.78
C SER A 281 -3.17 27.73 2.22
N PHE A 282 -3.11 27.03 1.08
CA PHE A 282 -4.28 26.42 0.44
C PHE A 282 -5.41 27.41 0.12
N ALA A 283 -5.07 28.67 -0.19
CA ALA A 283 -6.06 29.66 -0.61
C ALA A 283 -6.87 29.14 -1.83
N PRO A 284 -8.21 29.32 -1.89
CA PRO A 284 -9.05 28.74 -2.94
C PRO A 284 -8.57 29.02 -4.38
N ALA A 285 -8.13 30.26 -4.68
CA ALA A 285 -7.59 30.62 -5.98
C ALA A 285 -6.25 29.93 -6.31
N ALA A 286 -5.42 29.67 -5.29
CA ALA A 286 -4.20 28.90 -5.43
C ALA A 286 -4.52 27.43 -5.72
N CYS A 287 -5.50 26.85 -5.02
CA CYS A 287 -5.98 25.49 -5.26
C CYS A 287 -6.56 25.32 -6.67
N ALA A 288 -7.38 26.27 -7.16
CA ALA A 288 -7.89 26.24 -8.54
C ALA A 288 -6.76 26.28 -9.59
N THR A 289 -5.72 27.09 -9.33
CA THR A 289 -4.55 27.16 -10.21
C THR A 289 -3.74 25.85 -10.16
N ALA A 290 -3.52 25.31 -8.96
CA ALA A 290 -2.84 24.04 -8.75
C ALA A 290 -3.59 22.87 -9.42
N ALA A 291 -4.93 22.85 -9.36
CA ALA A 291 -5.76 21.83 -10.00
C ALA A 291 -5.53 21.82 -11.52
N ARG A 292 -5.52 23.00 -12.17
CA ARG A 292 -5.20 23.12 -13.61
C ARG A 292 -3.78 22.66 -13.93
N GLU A 293 -2.80 23.08 -13.13
CA GLU A 293 -1.40 22.66 -13.30
C GLU A 293 -1.26 21.13 -13.17
N LEU A 294 -1.98 20.52 -12.22
CA LEU A 294 -1.94 19.08 -11.98
C LEU A 294 -2.70 18.29 -13.06
N ALA A 295 -3.84 18.78 -13.56
CA ALA A 295 -4.53 18.19 -14.70
C ALA A 295 -3.64 18.17 -15.96
N ALA A 296 -2.81 19.20 -16.16
CA ALA A 296 -1.81 19.20 -17.22
C ALA A 296 -0.72 18.13 -17.03
N VAL A 297 -0.39 17.75 -15.79
CA VAL A 297 0.48 16.58 -15.50
C VAL A 297 -0.20 15.28 -15.93
N GLY A 298 -1.52 15.17 -15.76
CA GLY A 298 -2.32 14.03 -16.23
C GLY A 298 -2.16 13.72 -17.71
N LYS A 299 -1.91 14.75 -18.55
CA LYS A 299 -1.63 14.57 -19.99
C LYS A 299 -0.33 13.80 -20.27
N THR A 300 0.49 13.57 -19.24
CA THR A 300 1.72 12.78 -19.32
C THR A 300 1.60 11.40 -18.67
N ALA A 301 0.45 11.07 -18.09
CA ALA A 301 0.16 9.75 -17.58
C ALA A 301 0.09 8.75 -18.75
N THR A 302 0.52 7.53 -18.48
CA THR A 302 0.66 6.46 -19.47
C THR A 302 -0.24 5.27 -19.19
N ASN A 303 -0.91 5.26 -18.04
CA ASN A 303 -1.78 4.18 -17.58
C ASN A 303 -2.82 4.71 -16.57
N GLY A 304 -3.84 3.88 -16.29
CA GLY A 304 -4.96 4.25 -15.42
C GLY A 304 -4.57 4.55 -13.97
N LEU A 305 -3.53 3.88 -13.43
CA LEU A 305 -3.04 4.15 -12.08
C LEU A 305 -2.52 5.58 -11.95
N GLU A 306 -1.68 6.00 -12.91
CA GLU A 306 -1.14 7.37 -12.95
C GLU A 306 -2.25 8.42 -13.13
N MET A 307 -3.27 8.09 -13.93
CA MET A 307 -4.44 8.95 -14.10
C MET A 307 -5.27 9.07 -12.82
N ASN A 308 -5.50 7.98 -12.10
CA ASN A 308 -6.24 8.02 -10.83
C ASN A 308 -5.52 8.89 -9.79
N ILE A 309 -4.20 8.71 -9.64
CA ILE A 309 -3.38 9.52 -8.72
C ILE A 309 -3.51 11.01 -9.03
N VAL A 310 -3.43 11.39 -10.32
CA VAL A 310 -3.63 12.77 -10.74
C VAL A 310 -5.06 13.23 -10.48
N GLY A 311 -6.05 12.41 -10.83
CA GLY A 311 -7.47 12.69 -10.67
C GLY A 311 -7.85 12.98 -9.22
N TYR A 312 -7.45 12.13 -8.28
CA TYR A 312 -7.67 12.34 -6.86
C TYR A 312 -7.06 13.65 -6.35
N GLY A 313 -5.85 13.98 -6.79
CA GLY A 313 -5.23 15.25 -6.43
C GLY A 313 -5.97 16.46 -7.00
N VAL A 314 -6.48 16.36 -8.24
CA VAL A 314 -7.31 17.40 -8.83
C VAL A 314 -8.62 17.55 -8.07
N SER A 315 -9.27 16.45 -7.69
CA SER A 315 -10.47 16.46 -6.85
C SER A 315 -10.23 17.13 -5.51
N ALA A 316 -9.12 16.82 -4.82
CA ALA A 316 -8.77 17.41 -3.53
C ALA A 316 -8.58 18.94 -3.60
N LEU A 317 -7.83 19.38 -4.63
CA LEU A 317 -7.60 20.80 -4.90
C LEU A 317 -8.89 21.51 -5.32
N GLY A 318 -9.71 20.82 -6.11
CA GLY A 318 -11.03 21.26 -6.54
C GLY A 318 -11.96 21.53 -5.37
N ALA A 319 -12.22 20.51 -4.56
CA ALA A 319 -13.09 20.62 -3.39
C ALA A 319 -12.69 21.80 -2.49
N THR A 320 -11.38 22.01 -2.29
CA THR A 320 -10.87 23.16 -1.54
C THR A 320 -11.09 24.50 -2.27
N ALA A 321 -10.93 24.53 -3.60
CA ALA A 321 -11.19 25.72 -4.40
C ALA A 321 -12.67 26.14 -4.43
N LEU A 322 -13.57 25.15 -4.37
CA LEU A 322 -15.03 25.30 -4.44
C LEU A 322 -15.67 25.83 -3.15
N ALA A 323 -14.93 25.96 -2.05
CA ALA A 323 -15.43 26.33 -0.72
C ALA A 323 -15.91 27.80 -0.59
N GLY A 324 -16.80 28.24 -1.50
CA GLY A 324 -17.49 29.54 -1.46
C GLY A 324 -17.18 30.50 -2.62
N ASN A 325 -16.73 30.03 -3.79
CA ASN A 325 -16.36 30.91 -4.91
C ASN A 325 -16.86 30.39 -6.27
N GLU A 326 -17.86 31.08 -6.87
CA GLU A 326 -18.45 30.73 -8.18
C GLU A 326 -17.43 30.70 -9.33
N GLU A 327 -16.45 31.62 -9.37
CA GLU A 327 -15.42 31.62 -10.42
C GLU A 327 -14.48 30.42 -10.29
N ALA A 328 -14.25 29.95 -9.06
CA ALA A 328 -13.52 28.72 -8.81
C ALA A 328 -14.34 27.47 -9.16
N VAL A 329 -15.67 27.56 -9.08
CA VAL A 329 -16.61 26.50 -9.49
C VAL A 329 -16.56 26.27 -10.99
N ASP A 330 -16.68 27.32 -11.79
CA ASP A 330 -16.63 27.20 -13.25
C ASP A 330 -15.27 26.65 -13.71
N ALA A 331 -14.18 27.22 -13.17
CA ALA A 331 -12.83 26.78 -13.50
C ALA A 331 -12.53 25.32 -13.10
N PHE A 332 -13.14 24.82 -12.02
CA PHE A 332 -12.96 23.43 -11.60
C PHE A 332 -13.81 22.47 -12.45
N ASN A 333 -15.06 22.83 -12.75
CA ASN A 333 -15.93 22.02 -13.61
C ASN A 333 -15.33 21.81 -15.01
N ASP A 334 -14.69 22.84 -15.58
CA ASP A 334 -13.97 22.71 -16.85
C ASP A 334 -12.84 21.66 -16.76
N VAL A 335 -12.09 21.66 -15.65
CA VAL A 335 -11.01 20.69 -15.41
C VAL A 335 -11.53 19.27 -15.17
N ALA A 336 -12.62 19.13 -14.41
CA ALA A 336 -13.24 17.84 -14.15
C ALA A 336 -13.76 17.20 -15.44
N TYR A 337 -14.38 18.01 -16.30
CA TYR A 337 -14.85 17.56 -17.62
C TYR A 337 -13.68 17.13 -18.53
N GLU A 338 -12.58 17.91 -18.58
CA GLU A 338 -11.37 17.50 -19.33
C GLU A 338 -10.80 16.17 -18.81
N LEU A 339 -10.79 15.93 -17.49
CA LEU A 339 -10.30 14.68 -16.91
C LEU A 339 -11.22 13.50 -17.21
N GLU A 340 -12.53 13.66 -17.12
CA GLU A 340 -13.50 12.62 -17.46
C GLU A 340 -13.36 12.18 -18.92
N GLU A 341 -13.21 13.12 -19.86
CA GLU A 341 -12.95 12.81 -21.26
C GLU A 341 -11.64 12.03 -21.45
N MET A 342 -10.57 12.43 -20.74
CA MET A 342 -9.28 11.73 -20.78
C MET A 342 -9.37 10.31 -20.19
N VAL A 343 -10.05 10.13 -19.06
CA VAL A 343 -10.25 8.82 -18.43
C VAL A 343 -11.07 7.90 -19.33
N ALA A 344 -12.14 8.41 -19.93
CA ALA A 344 -12.96 7.66 -20.88
C ALA A 344 -12.14 7.21 -22.10
N GLU A 345 -11.28 8.08 -22.64
CA GLU A 345 -10.36 7.71 -23.71
C GLU A 345 -9.39 6.61 -23.28
N PHE A 346 -8.82 6.70 -22.07
CA PHE A 346 -7.92 5.67 -21.54
C PHE A 346 -8.62 4.33 -21.31
N ASP A 347 -9.84 4.32 -20.78
CA ASP A 347 -10.62 3.09 -20.58
C ASP A 347 -10.99 2.44 -21.91
N GLU A 348 -11.34 3.24 -22.92
CA GLU A 348 -11.57 2.73 -24.28
C GLU A 348 -10.29 2.14 -24.87
N GLN A 349 -9.14 2.81 -24.71
CA GLN A 349 -7.84 2.30 -25.16
C GLN A 349 -7.43 1.03 -24.40
N ARG A 350 -7.69 0.96 -23.09
CA ARG A 350 -7.43 -0.21 -22.25
C ARG A 350 -8.27 -1.40 -22.67
N ALA A 351 -9.58 -1.20 -22.89
CA ALA A 351 -10.48 -2.23 -23.37
C ALA A 351 -10.01 -2.79 -24.73
N LYS A 352 -9.61 -1.91 -25.66
CA LYS A 352 -9.03 -2.30 -26.95
C LYS A 352 -7.73 -3.10 -26.78
N ARG A 353 -6.85 -2.69 -25.87
CA ARG A 353 -5.59 -3.39 -25.57
C ARG A 353 -5.85 -4.79 -25.00
N ASP A 354 -6.75 -4.89 -24.03
CA ASP A 354 -7.07 -6.15 -23.37
C ASP A 354 -7.70 -7.14 -24.37
N GLU A 355 -8.58 -6.65 -25.26
CA GLU A 355 -9.12 -7.42 -26.39
C GLU A 355 -8.00 -7.91 -27.35
N LEU A 356 -7.04 -7.05 -27.66
CA LEU A 356 -5.88 -7.39 -28.49
C LEU A 356 -4.97 -8.44 -27.81
N LEU A 357 -4.79 -8.32 -26.50
CA LEU A 357 -3.98 -9.25 -25.69
C LEU A 357 -4.65 -10.64 -25.67
N GLU A 358 -5.96 -10.72 -25.44
CA GLU A 358 -6.73 -11.96 -25.53
C GLU A 358 -6.57 -12.61 -26.91
N LYS A 359 -6.72 -11.83 -27.98
CA LYS A 359 -6.49 -12.30 -29.36
C LYS A 359 -5.08 -12.83 -29.57
N MET A 360 -4.06 -12.15 -29.03
CA MET A 360 -2.66 -12.60 -29.10
C MET A 360 -2.44 -13.90 -28.34
N VAL A 361 -2.96 -14.02 -27.11
CA VAL A 361 -2.84 -15.23 -26.28
C VAL A 361 -3.53 -16.42 -26.94
N ALA A 362 -4.74 -16.22 -27.48
CA ALA A 362 -5.46 -17.24 -28.23
C ALA A 362 -4.64 -17.74 -29.44
N LYS A 363 -4.07 -16.81 -30.21
CA LYS A 363 -3.20 -17.14 -31.36
C LYS A 363 -1.93 -17.86 -30.93
N PHE A 364 -1.30 -17.45 -29.83
CA PHE A 364 -0.12 -18.12 -29.29
C PHE A 364 -0.43 -19.57 -28.88
N ASN A 365 -1.55 -19.80 -28.21
CA ASN A 365 -1.99 -21.14 -27.82
C ASN A 365 -2.31 -22.03 -29.02
N GLU A 366 -2.93 -21.49 -30.07
CA GLU A 366 -3.17 -22.20 -31.33
C GLU A 366 -1.85 -22.64 -31.99
N GLN A 367 -0.86 -21.74 -32.06
CA GLN A 367 0.46 -22.05 -32.61
C GLN A 367 1.19 -23.12 -31.78
N ARG A 368 1.09 -23.04 -30.45
CA ARG A 368 1.63 -24.05 -29.55
C ARG A 368 1.01 -25.43 -29.78
N ALA A 369 -0.31 -25.51 -29.93
CA ALA A 369 -1.00 -26.78 -30.20
C ALA A 369 -0.55 -27.41 -31.52
N LYS A 370 -0.42 -26.61 -32.59
CA LYS A 370 0.11 -27.05 -33.89
C LYS A 370 1.54 -27.58 -33.79
N MET A 371 2.39 -26.94 -32.98
CA MET A 371 3.76 -27.39 -32.75
C MET A 371 3.80 -28.75 -32.04
N VAL A 372 2.95 -28.96 -31.03
CA VAL A 372 2.84 -30.24 -30.33
C VAL A 372 2.41 -31.36 -31.29
N GLU A 373 1.38 -31.12 -32.11
CA GLU A 373 0.92 -32.09 -33.12
C GLU A 373 2.02 -32.44 -34.14
N LEU A 374 2.82 -31.45 -34.55
CA LEU A 374 3.95 -31.66 -35.45
C LEU A 374 5.02 -32.55 -34.81
N LEU A 375 5.36 -32.30 -33.54
CA LEU A 375 6.34 -33.07 -32.79
C LEU A 375 5.86 -34.53 -32.58
N GLU A 376 4.58 -34.75 -32.31
CA GLU A 376 3.99 -36.09 -32.20
C GLU A 376 4.04 -36.85 -33.54
N LYS A 377 3.74 -36.17 -34.66
CA LYS A 377 3.87 -36.75 -36.00
C LYS A 377 5.31 -37.12 -36.32
N MET A 378 6.27 -36.25 -35.99
CA MET A 378 7.70 -36.53 -36.20
C MET A 378 8.18 -37.71 -35.35
N ALA A 379 7.75 -37.82 -34.10
CA ALA A 379 8.06 -38.97 -33.24
C ALA A 379 7.49 -40.28 -33.81
N THR A 380 6.26 -40.24 -34.34
CA THR A 380 5.61 -41.41 -34.95
C THR A 380 6.30 -41.84 -36.25
N MET A 381 6.73 -40.88 -37.08
CA MET A 381 7.50 -41.17 -38.30
C MET A 381 8.89 -41.74 -37.99
N ALA A 382 9.56 -41.26 -36.94
CA ALA A 382 10.82 -41.82 -36.48
C ALA A 382 10.67 -43.25 -35.94
N ALA A 383 9.56 -43.56 -35.28
CA ALA A 383 9.25 -44.91 -34.82
C ALA A 383 8.88 -45.89 -35.97
N GLY A 384 8.26 -45.39 -37.04
CA GLY A 384 7.88 -46.18 -38.22
C GLY A 384 8.99 -46.38 -39.27
N SER A 385 10.17 -45.79 -39.06
CA SER A 385 11.33 -45.89 -39.96
C SER A 385 12.49 -46.71 -39.37
N ALA A 386 12.26 -47.41 -38.25
CA ALA A 386 13.16 -48.46 -37.77
C ALA A 386 12.99 -49.72 -38.64
N PRO A 387 14.04 -50.21 -39.32
CA PRO A 387 13.99 -51.41 -40.16
C PRO A 387 13.83 -52.70 -39.36
#